data_AF-A0A133UJ03-F1
#
_entry.id   AF-A0A133UJ03-F1
#
_cell.length_a   1.000
_cell.length_b   1.000
_cell.length_c   1.000
_cell.angle_alpha   90.00
_cell.angle_beta   90.00
_cell.angle_gamma   90.00
#
_symmetry.space_group_name_H-M   'P 1'
#
loop_
_entity.id
_entity.type
_entity.pdbx_description
1 polymer ?
#
loop_
_entity_poly.entity_id
_entity_poly.type
_entity_poly.pdbx_seq_one_letter_code
_entity_poly.pdbx_strand_id
1 'polypeptide(L)'
;IRSISNEELGEPIKTAPMSLTYQLRNGRPLKIDEELGFRCGQKCVKLLGDGAAGKMASIEKDGEKLKVGKTDLSEGVEISRVSDTDYINYENMEVTESFLDYARPFLDEKPSRKVRLLKRS
;
A
#
# COMPACT_ATOMS: atom_id res chain seq x y z
N ILE A 1 -10.57 -23.02 -10.23
CA ILE A 1 -9.13 -22.92 -10.58
C ILE A 1 -8.60 -24.26 -11.08
N ARG A 2 -8.49 -25.32 -10.27
CA ARG A 2 -8.00 -26.63 -10.75
C ARG A 2 -8.83 -27.27 -11.88
N SER A 3 -10.16 -27.23 -11.80
CA SER A 3 -11.05 -27.75 -12.86
C SER A 3 -10.89 -26.94 -14.14
N ILE A 4 -11.00 -25.61 -14.03
CA ILE A 4 -10.86 -24.65 -15.14
C ILE A 4 -9.48 -24.77 -15.82
N SER A 5 -8.38 -24.90 -15.05
CA SER A 5 -7.04 -25.06 -15.64
C SER A 5 -6.89 -26.38 -16.42
N ASN A 6 -7.57 -27.44 -15.97
CA ASN A 6 -7.50 -28.73 -16.63
C ASN A 6 -8.27 -28.72 -17.96
N GLU A 7 -9.37 -27.96 -18.02
CA GLU A 7 -10.18 -27.74 -19.23
C GLU A 7 -9.49 -26.80 -20.23
N GLU A 8 -8.86 -25.72 -19.77
CA GLU A 8 -8.30 -24.70 -20.67
C GLU A 8 -6.82 -24.89 -21.02
N LEU A 9 -6.01 -25.45 -20.11
CA LEU A 9 -4.54 -25.55 -20.28
C LEU A 9 -4.06 -27.00 -20.44
N GLY A 10 -4.96 -27.99 -20.38
CA GLY A 10 -4.64 -29.41 -20.54
C GLY A 10 -3.84 -30.03 -19.40
N GLU A 11 -3.51 -29.26 -18.36
CA GLU A 11 -2.84 -29.74 -17.15
C GLU A 11 -3.33 -29.00 -15.90
N PRO A 12 -3.36 -29.68 -14.73
CA PRO A 12 -3.81 -29.04 -13.50
C PRO A 12 -2.74 -28.08 -12.98
N ILE A 13 -3.09 -26.79 -12.88
CA ILE A 13 -2.25 -25.82 -12.19
C ILE A 13 -2.11 -26.24 -10.71
N LYS A 14 -0.87 -26.53 -10.30
CA LYS A 14 -0.53 -26.93 -8.92
C LYS A 14 -0.33 -25.67 -8.05
N THR A 15 -1.41 -24.96 -7.78
CA THR A 15 -1.40 -23.82 -6.83
C THR A 15 -1.89 -24.24 -5.45
N ALA A 16 -1.35 -23.59 -4.42
CA ALA A 16 -1.85 -23.65 -3.05
C ALA A 16 -2.31 -22.25 -2.66
N PRO A 17 -3.63 -21.99 -2.56
CA PRO A 17 -4.12 -20.70 -2.14
C PRO A 17 -3.70 -20.46 -0.68
N MET A 18 -3.16 -19.27 -0.40
CA MET A 18 -2.85 -18.83 0.95
C MET A 18 -3.67 -17.59 1.24
N SER A 19 -4.36 -17.59 2.38
CA SER A 19 -5.04 -16.40 2.88
C SER A 19 -4.18 -15.78 3.97
N LEU A 20 -3.76 -14.54 3.76
CA LEU A 20 -3.03 -13.73 4.72
C LEU A 20 -3.97 -12.64 5.21
N THR A 21 -4.45 -12.75 6.45
CA THR A 21 -5.39 -11.80 7.04
C THR A 21 -4.68 -11.02 8.15
N TYR A 22 -4.67 -11.57 9.36
CA TYR A 22 -4.03 -10.96 10.53
C TYR A 22 -2.53 -10.77 10.36
N GLN A 23 -1.87 -11.64 9.58
CA GLN A 23 -0.45 -11.55 9.31
C GLN A 23 -0.07 -10.24 8.58
N LEU A 24 -0.98 -9.68 7.77
CA LEU A 24 -0.73 -8.42 7.06
C LEU A 24 -0.97 -7.18 7.92
N ARG A 25 -1.75 -7.29 9.00
CA ARG A 25 -2.16 -6.12 9.82
C ARG A 25 -1.44 -6.05 11.17
N ASN A 26 -1.08 -7.20 11.73
CA ASN A 26 -0.55 -7.32 13.08
C ASN A 26 0.97 -7.56 13.09
N GLY A 27 1.62 -7.46 11.93
CA GLY A 27 3.08 -7.44 11.84
C GLY A 27 3.66 -6.23 12.58
N ARG A 28 4.97 -6.26 12.85
CA ARG A 28 5.64 -5.06 13.35
C ARG A 28 5.58 -3.98 12.26
N PRO A 29 5.28 -2.72 12.63
CA PRO A 29 5.29 -1.62 11.68
C PRO A 29 6.69 -1.43 11.08
N LEU A 30 6.74 -0.89 9.86
CA LEU A 30 8.01 -0.44 9.29
C LEU A 30 8.51 0.79 10.06
N LYS A 31 9.82 1.05 10.02
CA LYS A 31 10.40 2.23 10.70
C LYS A 31 9.75 3.53 10.27
N ILE A 32 9.38 3.64 8.99
CA ILE A 32 8.70 4.83 8.48
C ILE A 32 7.28 4.98 9.03
N ASP A 33 6.55 3.88 9.20
CA ASP A 33 5.22 3.89 9.83
C ASP A 33 5.33 4.31 11.31
N GLU A 34 6.35 3.81 12.02
CA GLU A 34 6.64 4.21 13.41
C GLU A 34 6.94 5.72 13.51
N GLU A 35 7.83 6.23 12.65
CA GLU A 35 8.24 7.63 12.64
C GLU A 35 7.09 8.58 12.27
N LEU A 36 6.38 8.28 11.17
CA LEU A 36 5.26 9.11 10.71
C LEU A 36 4.08 9.03 11.67
N GLY A 37 3.76 7.83 12.18
CA GLY A 37 2.71 7.65 13.19
C GLY A 37 2.97 8.47 14.45
N PHE A 38 4.21 8.44 14.96
CA PHE A 38 4.60 9.25 16.11
C PHE A 38 4.48 10.76 15.83
N ARG A 39 4.99 11.23 14.68
CA ARG A 39 4.91 12.65 14.30
C ARG A 39 3.48 13.13 14.07
N CYS A 40 2.61 12.29 13.51
CA CYS A 40 1.18 12.57 13.39
C CYS A 40 0.54 12.75 14.78
N GLY A 41 0.87 11.87 15.74
CA GLY A 41 0.45 12.03 17.13
C GLY A 41 0.88 13.37 17.74
N GLN A 42 2.15 13.74 17.59
CA GLN A 42 2.67 15.05 18.05
C GLN A 42 1.94 16.22 17.37
N LYS A 43 1.66 16.11 16.08
CA LYS A 43 0.92 17.14 15.33
C LYS A 43 -0.50 17.30 15.86
N CYS A 44 -1.20 16.22 16.16
CA CYS A 44 -2.55 16.27 16.75
C CYS A 44 -2.55 17.00 18.10
N VAL A 45 -1.58 16.72 18.97
CA VAL A 45 -1.44 17.44 20.26
C VAL A 45 -1.23 18.93 20.02
N LYS A 46 -0.40 19.31 19.04
CA LYS A 46 -0.19 20.71 18.67
C LYS A 46 -1.47 21.37 18.13
N LEU A 47 -2.20 20.70 17.24
CA LEU A 47 -3.46 21.21 16.70
C LEU A 47 -4.50 21.48 17.79
N LEU A 48 -4.57 20.61 18.80
CA LEU A 48 -5.42 20.83 19.97
C LEU A 48 -4.98 22.06 20.78
N GLY A 49 -3.67 22.22 21.03
CA GLY A 49 -3.12 23.38 21.72
C GLY A 49 -3.35 24.70 20.99
N ASP A 50 -3.33 24.67 19.66
CA ASP A 50 -3.58 25.82 18.79
C ASP A 50 -5.09 26.15 18.66
N GLY A 51 -5.99 25.38 19.29
CA GLY A 51 -7.44 25.54 19.16
C GLY A 51 -7.98 25.21 17.76
N ALA A 52 -7.20 24.48 16.95
CA ALA A 52 -7.52 24.17 15.55
C ALA A 52 -8.47 22.96 15.45
N ALA A 53 -9.70 23.14 15.93
CA ALA A 53 -10.76 22.14 15.78
C ALA A 53 -11.10 21.87 14.30
N GLY A 54 -11.59 20.66 14.01
CA GLY A 54 -11.97 20.28 12.65
C GLY A 54 -10.79 19.92 11.72
N LYS A 55 -9.57 19.81 12.25
CA LYS A 55 -8.37 19.47 11.48
C LYS A 55 -7.90 18.03 11.72
N MET A 56 -7.22 17.47 10.73
CA MET A 56 -6.54 16.17 10.79
C MET A 56 -5.04 16.35 10.52
N ALA A 57 -4.19 15.56 11.19
CA ALA A 57 -2.79 15.43 10.78
C ALA A 57 -2.72 14.61 9.49
N SER A 58 -2.09 15.16 8.46
CA SER A 58 -1.92 14.51 7.15
C SER A 58 -0.47 14.12 6.91
N ILE A 59 -0.25 13.14 6.05
CA ILE A 59 1.06 12.87 5.45
C ILE A 59 1.05 13.50 4.06
N GLU A 60 2.02 14.36 3.80
CA GLU A 60 2.17 15.08 2.53
C GLU A 60 3.47 14.65 1.86
N LYS A 61 3.43 14.48 0.54
CA LYS A 61 4.63 14.24 -0.28
C LYS A 61 5.26 15.58 -0.65
N ASP A 62 6.55 15.73 -0.37
CA ASP A 62 7.38 16.90 -0.69
C ASP A 62 8.63 16.44 -1.45
N GLY A 63 8.50 16.37 -2.78
CA GLY A 63 9.44 15.64 -3.64
C GLY A 63 9.48 14.15 -3.26
N GLU A 64 10.66 13.64 -2.93
CA GLU A 64 10.87 12.25 -2.48
C GLU A 64 10.66 12.06 -0.97
N LYS A 65 10.37 13.13 -0.21
CA LYS A 65 10.24 13.06 1.26
C LYS A 65 8.78 13.10 1.68
N LEU A 66 8.49 12.43 2.80
CA LEU A 66 7.19 12.52 3.47
C LEU A 66 7.30 13.48 4.66
N LYS A 67 6.31 14.37 4.79
CA LYS A 67 6.20 15.30 5.92
C LYS A 67 4.81 15.24 6.55
N VAL A 68 4.72 15.65 7.82
CA VAL A 68 3.45 15.71 8.54
C VAL A 68 2.86 17.11 8.45
N GLY A 69 1.72 17.20 7.78
CA GLY A 69 0.97 18.41 7.51
C GLY A 69 -0.31 18.54 8.34
N LYS A 70 -1.26 19.32 7.83
CA LYS A 70 -2.63 19.37 8.36
C LYS A 70 -3.62 19.62 7.22
N THR A 71 -4.79 19.02 7.30
CA THR A 71 -5.91 19.24 6.37
C THR A 71 -7.21 19.41 7.15
N ASP A 72 -8.23 19.96 6.50
CA ASP A 72 -9.58 20.00 7.05
C ASP A 72 -10.22 18.62 7.02
N LEU A 73 -10.94 18.24 8.09
CA LEU A 73 -11.67 16.98 8.11
C LEU A 73 -12.72 16.88 6.99
N SER A 74 -13.24 18.02 6.51
CA SER A 74 -14.15 18.07 5.36
C SER A 74 -13.49 17.71 4.03
N GLU A 75 -12.18 17.92 3.90
CA GLU A 75 -11.42 17.59 2.69
C GLU A 75 -11.05 16.09 2.64
N GLY A 76 -10.93 15.43 3.80
CA GLY A 76 -10.61 14.00 3.90
C GLY A 76 -11.71 13.04 3.42
N VAL A 77 -12.78 13.54 2.79
CA VAL A 77 -13.95 12.76 2.35
C VAL A 77 -13.90 12.43 0.86
N GLU A 78 -12.86 12.86 0.12
CA GLU A 78 -12.68 12.42 -1.27
C GLU A 78 -12.31 10.94 -1.35
N ILE A 79 -13.33 10.11 -1.57
CA ILE A 79 -13.18 8.68 -1.82
C ILE A 79 -12.93 8.48 -3.31
N SER A 80 -11.68 8.26 -3.68
CA SER A 80 -11.31 7.80 -5.02
C SER A 80 -11.36 6.27 -5.07
N ARG A 81 -11.95 5.67 -6.13
CA ARG A 81 -11.84 4.22 -6.32
C ARG A 81 -10.47 3.91 -6.89
N VAL A 82 -9.92 2.74 -6.56
CA VAL A 82 -8.66 2.27 -7.17
C VAL A 82 -8.78 2.20 -8.70
N SER A 83 -9.97 1.87 -9.23
CA SER A 83 -10.26 1.90 -10.67
C SER A 83 -10.11 3.27 -11.31
N ASP A 84 -10.19 4.33 -10.51
CA ASP A 84 -10.11 5.72 -10.97
C ASP A 84 -8.66 6.21 -10.91
N THR A 85 -7.72 5.36 -10.46
CA THR A 85 -6.28 5.61 -10.44
C THR A 85 -5.60 4.95 -11.64
N ASP A 86 -4.40 5.41 -11.96
CA ASP A 86 -3.53 4.79 -12.96
C ASP A 86 -2.62 3.71 -12.35
N TYR A 87 -2.93 3.18 -11.17
CA TYR A 87 -2.04 2.29 -10.40
C TYR A 87 -2.00 0.83 -10.88
N ILE A 88 -3.02 0.38 -11.61
CA ILE A 88 -3.13 -1.00 -12.09
C ILE A 88 -3.37 -0.99 -13.60
N ASN A 89 -2.51 -1.69 -14.34
CA ASN A 89 -2.80 -2.05 -15.72
C ASN A 89 -3.64 -3.34 -15.71
N TYR A 90 -4.93 -3.19 -16.02
CA TYR A 90 -5.90 -4.30 -16.01
C TYR A 90 -5.76 -5.25 -17.20
N GLU A 91 -5.02 -4.88 -18.26
CA GLU A 91 -4.80 -5.76 -19.42
C GLU A 91 -3.75 -6.84 -19.11
N ASN A 92 -2.66 -6.45 -18.45
CA ASN A 92 -1.56 -7.36 -18.10
C ASN A 92 -1.59 -7.80 -16.62
N MET A 93 -2.51 -7.26 -15.81
CA MET A 93 -2.65 -7.53 -14.38
C MET A 93 -1.40 -7.17 -13.56
N GLU A 94 -0.71 -6.10 -13.94
CA GLU A 94 0.48 -5.59 -13.26
C GLU A 94 0.24 -4.20 -12.65
N VAL A 95 1.07 -3.84 -11.66
CA VAL A 95 1.10 -2.47 -11.13
C VAL A 95 1.89 -1.56 -12.08
N THR A 96 1.47 -0.30 -12.18
CA THR A 96 2.14 0.69 -13.04
C THR A 96 3.27 1.42 -12.32
N GLU A 97 4.07 2.18 -13.07
CA GLU A 97 5.10 3.06 -12.50
C GLU A 97 4.51 4.12 -11.56
N SER A 98 3.31 4.63 -11.84
CA SER A 98 2.63 5.58 -10.95
C SER A 98 2.39 4.99 -9.55
N PHE A 99 1.96 3.73 -9.49
CA PHE A 99 1.86 3.03 -8.20
C PHE A 99 3.21 2.88 -7.52
N LEU A 100 4.26 2.53 -8.27
CA LEU A 100 5.60 2.38 -7.72
C LEU A 100 6.13 3.71 -7.18
N ASP A 101 5.91 4.82 -7.86
CA ASP A 101 6.31 6.16 -7.41
C ASP A 101 5.51 6.65 -6.18
N TYR A 102 4.26 6.20 -6.05
CA TYR A 102 3.46 6.39 -4.83
C TYR A 102 3.98 5.55 -3.66
N ALA A 103 4.27 4.26 -3.90
CA ALA A 103 4.60 3.30 -2.85
C ALA A 103 6.07 3.37 -2.38
N ARG A 104 7.00 3.75 -3.26
CA ARG A 104 8.45 3.82 -3.00
C ARG A 104 8.82 4.53 -1.70
N PRO A 105 8.28 5.72 -1.36
CA PRO A 105 8.64 6.36 -0.10
C PRO A 105 8.20 5.58 1.14
N PHE A 106 7.22 4.67 1.05
CA PHE A 106 6.72 3.87 2.18
C PHE A 106 7.35 2.48 2.27
N LEU A 107 7.61 1.86 1.12
CA LEU A 107 7.99 0.44 1.03
C LEU A 107 9.43 0.22 0.54
N ASP A 108 10.17 1.30 0.30
CA ASP A 108 11.47 1.31 -0.38
C ASP A 108 11.38 0.73 -1.81
N GLU A 109 12.52 0.52 -2.45
CA GLU A 109 12.58 -0.13 -3.76
C GLU A 109 12.07 -1.57 -3.69
N LYS A 110 11.35 -1.98 -4.74
CA LYS A 110 10.86 -3.35 -4.90
C LYS A 110 12.02 -4.33 -4.78
N PRO A 111 12.05 -5.23 -3.78
CA PRO A 111 13.15 -6.18 -3.64
C PRO A 111 13.18 -7.12 -4.84
N SER A 112 14.37 -7.30 -5.44
CA SER A 112 14.56 -8.27 -6.52
C SER A 112 14.40 -9.69 -5.96
N ARG A 113 13.28 -10.35 -6.24
CA ARG A 113 13.08 -11.75 -5.83
C ARG A 113 13.57 -12.69 -6.92
N LYS A 114 14.69 -13.38 -6.69
CA LYS A 114 15.07 -14.55 -7.51
C LYS A 114 14.15 -15.72 -7.18
N VAL A 115 13.09 -15.89 -7.96
CA VAL A 115 12.22 -17.07 -7.85
C VAL A 115 12.97 -18.26 -8.48
N ARG A 116 13.47 -19.17 -7.63
CA ARG A 116 13.98 -20.46 -8.11
C ARG A 116 12.79 -21.41 -8.30
N LEU A 117 12.35 -21.57 -9.54
CA LEU A 117 11.43 -22.64 -9.91
C LEU A 117 12.23 -23.96 -9.86
N LEU A 118 11.94 -24.80 -8.87
CA LEU A 118 12.52 -26.14 -8.79
C LEU A 118 11.92 -26.98 -9.94
N LYS A 119 12.71 -27.27 -10.99
CA LYS A 119 12.37 -28.33 -11.94
C LYS A 119 12.41 -29.65 -11.19
N ARG A 120 11.27 -30.30 -11.03
CA ARG A 120 11.21 -31.70 -10.58
C ARG A 120 11.50 -32.59 -11.77
N SER A 121 12.60 -33.34 -11.66
CA SER A 121 12.92 -34.55 -12.44
C SER A 121 11.87 -35.64 -12.25
#